data_AF-A0A2I2FY87-F1
#
_entry.id   AF-A0A2I2FY87-F1
#
_cell.length_a   1.000
_cell.length_b   1.000
_cell.length_c   1.000
_cell.angle_alpha   90.00
_cell.angle_beta   90.00
_cell.angle_gamma   90.00
#
_symmetry.space_group_name_H-M   'P 1'
#
loop_
_entity.id
_entity.type
_entity.pdbx_description
1 polymer ?
#
loop_
_entity_poly.entity_id
_entity_poly.type
_entity_poly.pdbx_seq_one_letter_code
_entity_poly.pdbx_strand_id
1 'polypeptide(L)'
;MLNAPELSTPNRGTELSTAPLPYWLVNVPPADRPTHCPNFLRDICQKNIEILSTPDEQYCRQPWELVKEIVRTNRIDRFQRVPSDLRKYLEYKERIVASYGSILRFIIKERLRWGEGTAEDLKPKGRPFELDEDIKILYNDWPYGIEEGVVHLVVWTKFELEDDPATDDLTPRARREIDDYVTRMFRSRVPSDQVIWFKNWKSLKSVMAVEHFHVMLYKPDPGFLREITQGDEPLIARLGRSNL
;
A
#
# COMPACT_ATOMS: atom_id res chain seq x y z
N MET A 1 47.71 -63.89 -1.64
CA MET A 1 46.49 -63.52 -0.90
C MET A 1 46.34 -62.02 -1.01
N LEU A 2 45.22 -61.59 -1.57
CA LEU A 2 44.80 -60.20 -1.75
C LEU A 2 44.40 -59.59 -0.40
N ASN A 3 44.65 -58.28 -0.23
CA ASN A 3 43.81 -57.28 0.48
C ASN A 3 44.64 -55.99 0.66
N ALA A 4 44.15 -54.76 0.54
CA ALA A 4 43.12 -54.05 -0.20
C ALA A 4 43.41 -52.56 0.16
N PRO A 5 43.25 -51.57 -0.74
CA PRO A 5 43.69 -50.19 -0.48
C PRO A 5 42.67 -49.40 0.35
N GLU A 6 43.19 -48.38 1.03
CA GLU A 6 42.49 -47.41 1.88
C GLU A 6 41.23 -46.82 1.23
N LEU A 7 40.09 -46.97 1.91
CA LEU A 7 38.87 -46.21 1.59
C LEU A 7 38.95 -44.84 2.27
N SER A 8 39.36 -43.85 1.48
CA SER A 8 39.10 -42.44 1.76
C SER A 8 37.58 -42.22 1.83
N THR A 9 37.08 -41.89 3.02
CA THR A 9 35.70 -41.46 3.24
C THR A 9 35.43 -40.18 2.44
N PRO A 10 34.40 -40.11 1.58
CA PRO A 10 34.06 -38.87 0.92
C PRO A 10 33.55 -37.89 1.98
N ASN A 11 34.17 -36.71 2.00
CA ASN A 11 33.73 -35.55 2.76
C ASN A 11 32.26 -35.29 2.38
N ARG A 12 31.34 -35.55 3.30
CA ARG A 12 29.90 -35.31 3.14
C ARG A 12 29.71 -33.81 3.10
N GLY A 13 29.88 -33.23 1.91
CA GLY A 13 29.43 -31.89 1.61
C GLY A 13 27.97 -31.79 2.07
N THR A 14 27.72 -30.85 2.96
CA THR A 14 26.37 -30.44 3.34
C THR A 14 25.61 -30.09 2.07
N GLU A 15 24.80 -31.03 1.58
CA GLU A 15 23.67 -30.71 0.71
C GLU A 15 22.80 -29.74 1.50
N LEU A 16 22.95 -28.44 1.21
CA LEU A 16 22.01 -27.42 1.63
C LEU A 16 20.65 -27.85 1.08
N SER A 17 19.78 -28.33 1.97
CA SER A 17 18.38 -28.60 1.70
C SER A 17 17.80 -27.56 0.73
N THR A 18 17.50 -27.98 -0.49
CA THR A 18 16.86 -27.18 -1.55
C THR A 18 15.35 -27.07 -1.32
N ALA A 19 14.90 -27.13 -0.05
CA ALA A 19 13.51 -26.86 0.27
C ALA A 19 13.26 -25.35 0.02
N PRO A 20 12.17 -24.99 -0.69
CA PRO A 20 11.82 -23.60 -0.87
C PRO A 20 11.66 -22.94 0.51
N LEU A 21 12.20 -21.73 0.66
CA LEU A 21 12.05 -20.97 1.90
C LEU A 21 10.56 -20.74 2.17
N PRO A 22 10.12 -20.82 3.43
CA PRO A 22 8.77 -20.40 3.76
C PRO A 22 8.61 -18.90 3.45
N TYR A 23 7.40 -18.48 3.06
CA TYR A 23 7.11 -17.12 2.59
C TYR A 23 7.65 -16.00 3.50
N TRP A 24 7.66 -16.23 4.82
CA TRP A 24 8.13 -15.25 5.81
C TRP A 24 9.67 -15.12 5.88
N LEU A 25 10.42 -15.91 5.10
CA LEU A 25 11.88 -15.88 4.99
C LEU A 25 12.43 -15.47 3.60
N VAL A 26 11.60 -15.42 2.56
CA VAL A 26 12.04 -15.27 1.16
C VAL A 26 12.89 -14.00 0.95
N ASN A 27 12.37 -12.85 1.36
CA ASN A 27 13.05 -11.55 1.24
C ASN A 27 13.76 -11.13 2.53
N VAL A 28 14.26 -12.11 3.32
CA VAL A 28 15.00 -11.85 4.56
C VAL A 28 16.44 -12.37 4.42
N PRO A 29 17.45 -11.48 4.56
CA PRO A 29 18.85 -11.89 4.53
C PRO A 29 19.12 -13.00 5.55
N PRO A 30 19.95 -14.02 5.24
CA PRO A 30 20.20 -15.16 6.13
C PRO A 30 20.56 -14.78 7.57
N ALA A 31 21.30 -13.68 7.76
CA ALA A 31 21.71 -13.19 9.08
C ALA A 31 20.54 -12.65 9.94
N ASP A 32 19.46 -12.19 9.30
CA ASP A 32 18.33 -11.53 9.94
C ASP A 32 17.09 -12.44 10.02
N ARG A 33 17.22 -13.71 9.63
CA ARG A 33 16.08 -14.64 9.60
C ARG A 33 15.62 -14.97 11.01
N PRO A 34 14.34 -14.67 11.35
CA PRO A 34 13.82 -15.05 12.66
C PRO A 34 13.71 -16.57 12.77
N THR A 35 13.74 -17.07 13.99
CA THR A 35 13.62 -18.51 14.27
C THR A 35 12.19 -19.04 14.10
N HIS A 36 11.20 -18.14 14.12
CA HIS A 36 9.78 -18.46 14.02
C HIS A 36 9.07 -17.43 13.12
N CYS A 37 7.92 -17.79 12.56
CA CYS A 37 7.08 -16.86 11.80
C CYS A 37 6.67 -15.66 12.71
N PRO A 38 7.02 -14.42 12.33
CA PRO A 38 6.62 -13.22 13.06
C PRO A 38 5.11 -13.11 13.22
N ASN A 39 4.65 -12.55 14.34
CA ASN A 39 3.22 -12.46 14.66
C ASN A 39 2.41 -11.73 13.57
N PHE A 40 2.92 -10.59 13.06
CA PHE A 40 2.29 -9.83 11.97
C PHE A 40 2.18 -10.57 10.62
N LEU A 41 2.80 -11.74 10.49
CA LEU A 41 2.70 -12.60 9.30
C LEU A 41 1.85 -13.86 9.54
N ARG A 42 1.40 -14.12 10.77
CA ARG A 42 0.51 -15.24 11.06
C ARG A 42 -0.90 -14.91 10.57
N ASP A 43 -1.62 -15.93 10.11
CA ASP A 43 -3.03 -15.86 9.73
C ASP A 43 -3.36 -14.79 8.66
N ILE A 44 -2.39 -14.43 7.83
CA ILE A 44 -2.60 -13.54 6.69
C ILE A 44 -3.31 -14.29 5.54
N CYS A 45 -4.05 -13.54 4.71
CA CYS A 45 -4.77 -14.15 3.59
C CYS A 45 -3.84 -14.79 2.55
N GLN A 46 -4.37 -15.75 1.80
CA GLN A 46 -3.63 -16.49 0.78
C GLN A 46 -2.91 -15.58 -0.23
N LYS A 47 -3.57 -14.50 -0.68
CA LYS A 47 -2.97 -13.49 -1.57
C LYS A 47 -1.69 -12.88 -0.98
N ASN A 48 -1.66 -12.57 0.32
CA ASN A 48 -0.47 -12.01 0.95
C ASN A 48 0.64 -13.06 1.08
N ILE A 49 0.29 -14.32 1.34
CA ILE A 49 1.26 -15.44 1.34
C ILE A 49 1.92 -15.56 -0.04
N GLU A 50 1.14 -15.53 -1.12
CA GLU A 50 1.64 -15.59 -2.50
C GLU A 50 2.58 -14.43 -2.83
N ILE A 51 2.20 -13.20 -2.48
CA ILE A 51 3.05 -12.03 -2.69
C ILE A 51 4.36 -12.18 -1.90
N LEU A 52 4.31 -12.53 -0.62
CA LEU A 52 5.50 -12.69 0.23
C LEU A 52 6.38 -13.88 -0.17
N SER A 53 5.83 -14.86 -0.88
CA SER A 53 6.59 -16.00 -1.40
C SER A 53 7.42 -15.65 -2.64
N THR A 54 7.23 -14.46 -3.21
CA THR A 54 7.96 -14.00 -4.40
C THR A 54 9.21 -13.24 -3.98
N PRO A 55 10.42 -13.62 -4.45
CA PRO A 55 11.61 -12.80 -4.28
C PRO A 55 11.45 -11.42 -4.93
N ASP A 56 11.93 -10.36 -4.30
CA ASP A 56 11.84 -9.00 -4.83
C ASP A 56 12.47 -8.90 -6.22
N GLU A 57 13.57 -9.62 -6.49
CA GLU A 57 14.24 -9.64 -7.80
C GLU A 57 13.39 -10.26 -8.90
N GLN A 58 12.39 -11.06 -8.52
CA GLN A 58 11.42 -11.67 -9.46
C GLN A 58 10.13 -10.86 -9.56
N TYR A 59 9.96 -9.82 -8.74
CA TYR A 59 8.79 -8.97 -8.79
C TYR A 59 8.87 -7.98 -9.97
N CYS A 60 7.97 -8.14 -10.93
CA CYS A 60 7.79 -7.18 -12.01
C CYS A 60 6.79 -6.09 -11.61
N ARG A 61 7.26 -4.84 -11.57
CA ARG A 61 6.39 -3.67 -11.34
C ARG A 61 5.27 -3.61 -12.38
N GLN A 62 4.07 -3.28 -11.93
CA GLN A 62 2.87 -3.21 -12.78
C GLN A 62 2.97 -1.97 -13.70
N PRO A 63 2.99 -2.13 -15.05
CA PRO A 63 3.08 -1.00 -15.97
C PRO A 63 1.79 -0.17 -15.96
N TRP A 64 1.89 1.12 -16.28
CA TRP A 64 0.83 2.12 -16.27
C TRP A 64 -0.36 1.70 -17.11
N GLU A 65 -0.14 1.08 -18.26
CA GLU A 65 -1.21 0.52 -19.09
C GLU A 65 -2.00 -0.58 -18.35
N LEU A 66 -1.31 -1.46 -17.61
CA LEU A 66 -1.98 -2.46 -16.77
C LEU A 66 -2.72 -1.81 -15.59
N VAL A 67 -2.15 -0.77 -14.99
CA VAL A 67 -2.79 -0.01 -13.90
C VAL A 67 -4.09 0.65 -14.40
N LYS A 68 -4.04 1.32 -15.56
CA LYS A 68 -5.22 1.88 -16.22
C LYS A 68 -6.27 0.80 -16.48
N GLU A 69 -5.86 -0.37 -16.98
CA GLU A 69 -6.76 -1.49 -17.24
C GLU A 69 -7.39 -2.04 -15.95
N ILE A 70 -6.62 -2.17 -14.87
CA ILE A 70 -7.13 -2.58 -13.55
C ILE A 70 -8.22 -1.62 -13.07
N VAL A 71 -8.00 -0.31 -13.16
CA VAL A 71 -9.00 0.69 -12.75
C VAL A 71 -10.21 0.68 -13.68
N ARG A 72 -9.98 0.65 -15.00
CA ARG A 72 -11.04 0.65 -16.02
C ARG A 72 -11.97 -0.57 -15.89
N THR A 73 -11.41 -1.74 -15.58
CA THR A 73 -12.16 -2.99 -15.36
C THR A 73 -12.62 -3.18 -13.92
N ASN A 74 -12.34 -2.20 -13.06
CA ASN A 74 -12.71 -2.22 -11.66
C ASN A 74 -12.13 -3.40 -10.86
N ARG A 75 -11.02 -3.98 -11.35
CA ARG A 75 -10.34 -5.14 -10.76
C ARG A 75 -9.27 -4.73 -9.77
N ILE A 76 -9.63 -3.83 -8.86
CA ILE A 76 -8.73 -3.20 -7.87
C ILE A 76 -8.04 -4.26 -6.98
N ASP A 77 -8.66 -5.44 -6.83
CA ASP A 77 -8.09 -6.63 -6.20
C ASP A 77 -6.76 -7.10 -6.83
N ARG A 78 -6.46 -6.70 -8.07
CA ARG A 78 -5.22 -7.09 -8.77
C ARG A 78 -4.02 -6.21 -8.43
N PHE A 79 -4.21 -5.10 -7.73
CA PHE A 79 -3.08 -4.34 -7.22
C PHE A 79 -2.33 -5.12 -6.15
N GLN A 80 -1.00 -5.03 -6.22
CA GLN A 80 -0.09 -5.70 -5.30
C GLN A 80 1.06 -4.77 -4.92
N ARG A 81 1.65 -4.99 -3.75
CA ARG A 81 2.87 -4.32 -3.34
C ARG A 81 4.07 -5.14 -3.76
N VAL A 82 5.24 -4.50 -3.82
CA VAL A 82 6.51 -5.24 -3.80
C VAL A 82 6.53 -6.13 -2.55
N PRO A 83 7.00 -7.38 -2.62
CA PRO A 83 6.98 -8.32 -1.50
C PRO A 83 7.61 -7.76 -0.21
N SER A 84 8.78 -7.13 -0.27
CA SER A 84 9.37 -6.47 0.90
C SER A 84 8.50 -5.35 1.48
N ASP A 85 7.81 -4.60 0.62
CA ASP A 85 6.99 -3.47 1.05
C ASP A 85 5.69 -3.95 1.69
N LEU A 86 5.15 -5.08 1.22
CA LEU A 86 4.05 -5.76 1.91
C LEU A 86 4.47 -6.22 3.31
N ARG A 87 5.66 -6.82 3.44
CA ARG A 87 6.18 -7.25 4.76
C ARG A 87 6.29 -6.06 5.72
N LYS A 88 6.95 -4.99 5.29
CA LYS A 88 7.12 -3.76 6.08
C LYS A 88 5.78 -3.12 6.43
N TYR A 89 4.81 -3.14 5.52
CA TYR A 89 3.46 -2.64 5.78
C TYR A 89 2.75 -3.44 6.88
N LEU A 90 2.82 -4.77 6.84
CA LEU A 90 2.18 -5.64 7.84
C LEU A 90 2.82 -5.46 9.23
N GLU A 91 4.15 -5.41 9.29
CA GLU A 91 4.90 -5.11 10.51
C GLU A 91 4.54 -3.73 11.07
N TYR A 92 4.51 -2.71 10.20
CA TYR A 92 4.13 -1.36 10.56
C TYR A 92 2.72 -1.29 11.14
N LYS A 93 1.77 -2.00 10.51
CA LYS A 93 0.39 -2.07 10.95
C LYS A 93 0.29 -2.64 12.37
N GLU A 94 0.99 -3.74 12.67
CA GLU A 94 1.04 -4.32 14.02
C GLU A 94 1.58 -3.30 15.03
N ARG A 95 2.69 -2.63 14.71
CA ARG A 95 3.30 -1.60 15.58
C ARG A 95 2.36 -0.43 15.85
N ILE A 96 1.63 0.04 14.84
CA ILE A 96 0.66 1.13 15.01
C ILE A 96 -0.50 0.72 15.91
N VAL A 97 -1.04 -0.49 15.73
CA VAL A 97 -2.09 -0.99 16.61
C VAL A 97 -1.57 -1.10 18.05
N ALA A 98 -0.35 -1.59 18.26
CA ALA A 98 0.26 -1.66 19.58
C ALA A 98 0.47 -0.28 20.24
N SER A 99 0.86 0.74 19.45
CA SER A 99 1.23 2.06 19.98
C SER A 99 0.05 3.02 20.13
N TYR A 100 -0.92 2.97 19.21
CA TYR A 100 -2.05 3.90 19.15
C TYR A 100 -3.38 3.27 19.54
N GLY A 101 -3.43 1.94 19.68
CA GLY A 101 -4.65 1.16 19.90
C GLY A 101 -5.48 0.96 18.62
N SER A 102 -5.40 1.88 17.65
CA SER A 102 -6.04 1.72 16.34
C SER A 102 -5.30 2.47 15.24
N ILE A 103 -5.39 1.95 14.01
CA ILE A 103 -4.87 2.62 12.81
C ILE A 103 -5.63 3.92 12.56
N LEU A 104 -6.95 3.94 12.83
CA LEU A 104 -7.79 5.12 12.71
C LEU A 104 -7.23 6.30 13.50
N ARG A 105 -6.97 6.07 14.79
CA ARG A 105 -6.44 7.10 15.69
C ARG A 105 -5.11 7.64 15.19
N PHE A 106 -4.22 6.74 14.77
CA PHE A 106 -2.94 7.11 14.16
C PHE A 106 -3.11 7.97 12.91
N ILE A 107 -3.96 7.56 11.96
CA ILE A 107 -4.16 8.30 10.71
C ILE A 107 -4.68 9.71 11.00
N ILE A 108 -5.74 9.84 11.81
CA ILE A 108 -6.33 11.16 12.12
C ILE A 108 -5.31 12.05 12.84
N LYS A 109 -4.63 11.52 13.85
CA LYS A 109 -3.72 12.29 14.71
C LYS A 109 -2.41 12.64 14.00
N GLU A 110 -1.73 11.66 13.41
CA GLU A 110 -0.36 11.82 12.94
C GLU A 110 -0.29 12.20 11.46
N ARG A 111 -1.12 11.60 10.61
CA ARG A 111 -1.09 11.83 9.16
C ARG A 111 -1.98 12.99 8.75
N LEU A 112 -3.25 12.96 9.15
CA LEU A 112 -4.23 13.97 8.79
C LEU A 112 -4.09 15.23 9.64
N ARG A 113 -3.68 15.08 10.91
CA ARG A 113 -3.59 16.17 11.89
C ARG A 113 -4.91 16.93 12.00
N TRP A 114 -6.02 16.19 11.97
CA TRP A 114 -7.37 16.74 12.11
C TRP A 114 -7.83 16.83 13.57
N GLY A 115 -7.12 16.18 14.49
CA GLY A 115 -7.39 16.22 15.93
C GLY A 115 -6.67 15.11 16.68
N GLU A 116 -7.28 14.60 17.75
CA GLU A 116 -6.69 13.61 18.66
C GLU A 116 -6.97 12.15 18.27
N GLY A 117 -7.73 11.94 17.21
CA GLY A 117 -8.05 10.65 16.64
C GLY A 117 -9.40 10.09 17.08
N THR A 118 -10.39 10.96 17.24
CA THR A 118 -11.78 10.58 17.55
C THR A 118 -12.68 10.73 16.33
N ALA A 119 -13.90 10.19 16.40
CA ALA A 119 -14.88 10.29 15.32
C ALA A 119 -15.34 11.75 15.10
N GLU A 120 -15.33 12.56 16.16
CA GLU A 120 -15.68 13.98 16.13
C GLU A 120 -14.71 14.80 15.26
N ASP A 121 -13.43 14.39 15.19
CA ASP A 121 -12.43 15.02 14.33
C ASP A 121 -12.76 14.85 12.82
N LEU A 122 -13.58 13.85 12.49
CA LEU A 122 -14.05 13.56 11.13
C LEU A 122 -15.35 14.27 10.79
N LYS A 123 -15.92 15.12 11.65
CA LYS A 123 -17.13 15.86 11.30
C LYS A 123 -16.82 16.88 10.18
N PRO A 124 -17.46 16.77 8.99
CA PRO A 124 -17.24 17.73 7.91
C PRO A 124 -17.83 19.09 8.28
N LYS A 125 -17.18 20.16 7.83
CA LYS A 125 -17.64 21.54 7.97
C LYS A 125 -18.58 21.95 6.85
N GLY A 126 -18.41 21.38 5.66
CA GLY A 126 -19.20 21.69 4.46
C GLY A 126 -19.84 20.46 3.82
N ARG A 127 -20.43 20.66 2.65
CA ARG A 127 -20.88 19.56 1.78
C ARG A 127 -19.67 18.86 1.14
N PRO A 128 -19.86 17.63 0.60
CA PRO A 128 -18.80 16.94 -0.14
C PRO A 128 -18.12 17.85 -1.17
N PHE A 129 -16.78 17.90 -1.10
CA PHE A 129 -15.92 18.67 -1.99
C PHE A 129 -16.13 20.20 -2.00
N GLU A 130 -16.81 20.76 -1.00
CA GLU A 130 -17.05 22.21 -0.87
C GLU A 130 -15.92 22.95 -0.16
N LEU A 131 -15.37 22.37 0.92
CA LEU A 131 -14.32 22.99 1.74
C LEU A 131 -13.05 22.15 1.74
N ASP A 132 -11.92 22.79 1.43
CA ASP A 132 -10.61 22.13 1.41
C ASP A 132 -10.19 21.63 2.80
N GLU A 133 -10.69 22.23 3.89
CA GLU A 133 -10.42 21.80 5.27
C GLU A 133 -10.97 20.40 5.61
N ASP A 134 -11.94 19.92 4.84
CA ASP A 134 -12.54 18.59 4.98
C ASP A 134 -11.80 17.53 4.15
N ILE A 135 -10.74 17.93 3.43
CA ILE A 135 -10.00 17.08 2.51
C ILE A 135 -8.50 17.17 2.79
N LYS A 136 -7.79 16.05 2.63
CA LYS A 136 -6.33 16.06 2.65
C LYS A 136 -5.76 15.14 1.59
N ILE A 137 -4.82 15.66 0.80
CA ILE A 137 -4.09 14.87 -0.20
C ILE A 137 -2.72 14.54 0.37
N LEU A 138 -2.44 13.25 0.55
CA LEU A 138 -1.17 12.76 1.06
C LEU A 138 -0.57 11.74 0.10
N TYR A 139 0.73 11.50 0.21
CA TYR A 139 1.30 10.31 -0.43
C TYR A 139 0.73 9.05 0.23
N ASN A 140 0.55 7.99 -0.57
CA ASN A 140 0.30 6.68 0.01
C ASN A 140 1.56 6.23 0.76
N ASP A 141 1.42 6.03 2.07
CA ASP A 141 2.51 5.60 2.94
C ASP A 141 3.08 4.23 2.55
N TRP A 142 2.26 3.40 1.89
CA TRP A 142 2.55 2.03 1.46
C TRP A 142 2.03 1.81 0.04
N PRO A 143 2.67 2.43 -0.98
CA PRO A 143 2.18 2.41 -2.35
C PRO A 143 2.26 1.01 -2.96
N TYR A 144 1.54 0.81 -4.06
CA TYR A 144 1.61 -0.44 -4.83
C TYR A 144 2.92 -0.55 -5.63
N GLY A 145 3.28 -1.77 -6.00
CA GLY A 145 4.47 -2.09 -6.79
C GLY A 145 4.25 -1.77 -8.27
N ILE A 146 4.06 -0.49 -8.56
CA ILE A 146 3.77 0.04 -9.90
C ILE A 146 5.07 0.56 -10.54
N GLU A 147 5.09 0.69 -11.87
CA GLU A 147 6.21 1.25 -12.61
C GLU A 147 6.70 2.59 -12.03
N GLU A 148 7.99 2.84 -12.23
CA GLU A 148 8.61 4.08 -11.78
C GLU A 148 8.00 5.30 -12.48
N GLY A 149 7.94 6.42 -11.76
CA GLY A 149 7.29 7.64 -12.24
C GLY A 149 5.79 7.70 -12.00
N VAL A 150 5.13 6.60 -11.58
CA VAL A 150 3.76 6.68 -11.06
C VAL A 150 3.80 7.10 -9.59
N VAL A 151 3.12 8.20 -9.28
CA VAL A 151 2.93 8.70 -7.92
C VAL A 151 1.58 8.27 -7.41
N HIS A 152 1.56 7.52 -6.29
CA HIS A 152 0.34 7.04 -5.65
C HIS A 152 -0.04 7.93 -4.47
N LEU A 153 -1.12 8.69 -4.63
CA LEU A 153 -1.69 9.57 -3.62
C LEU A 153 -2.95 8.94 -2.99
N VAL A 154 -3.28 9.44 -1.81
CA VAL A 154 -4.53 9.17 -1.10
C VAL A 154 -5.20 10.50 -0.82
N VAL A 155 -6.44 10.64 -1.27
CA VAL A 155 -7.31 11.78 -0.96
C VAL A 155 -8.25 11.34 0.15
N TRP A 156 -8.04 11.90 1.34
CA TRP A 156 -8.80 11.62 2.55
C TRP A 156 -9.93 12.63 2.69
N THR A 157 -11.11 12.18 3.10
CA THR A 157 -12.30 13.03 3.27
C THR A 157 -12.90 12.87 4.67
N LYS A 158 -13.45 13.96 5.22
CA LYS A 158 -14.28 13.95 6.43
C LYS A 158 -15.72 13.51 6.17
N PHE A 159 -16.18 13.62 4.93
CA PHE A 159 -17.52 13.23 4.50
C PHE A 159 -17.51 11.83 3.87
N GLU A 160 -18.69 11.22 3.84
CA GLU A 160 -18.89 9.90 3.25
C GLU A 160 -18.82 9.92 1.72
N LEU A 161 -18.27 8.84 1.15
CA LEU A 161 -18.29 8.57 -0.28
C LEU A 161 -19.32 7.45 -0.52
N GLU A 162 -20.56 7.84 -0.79
CA GLU A 162 -21.73 6.94 -0.81
C GLU A 162 -21.55 5.73 -1.73
N ASP A 163 -21.77 4.54 -1.16
CA ASP A 163 -21.75 3.26 -1.87
C ASP A 163 -23.18 2.83 -2.26
N ASP A 164 -23.34 2.28 -3.44
CA ASP A 164 -24.51 1.54 -3.89
C ASP A 164 -24.62 0.21 -3.11
N PRO A 165 -25.68 0.03 -2.31
CA PRO A 165 -25.84 -1.15 -1.48
C PRO A 165 -26.01 -2.45 -2.28
N ALA A 166 -26.36 -2.37 -3.57
CA ALA A 166 -26.52 -3.55 -4.43
C ALA A 166 -25.19 -4.06 -5.01
N THR A 167 -24.19 -3.18 -5.16
CA THR A 167 -22.95 -3.50 -5.89
C THR A 167 -21.68 -3.36 -5.06
N ASP A 168 -21.74 -2.77 -3.87
CA ASP A 168 -20.58 -2.36 -3.04
C ASP A 168 -19.66 -1.34 -3.75
N ASP A 169 -20.09 -0.78 -4.89
CA ASP A 169 -19.41 0.30 -5.63
C ASP A 169 -19.95 1.67 -5.22
N LEU A 170 -19.32 2.76 -5.66
CA LEU A 170 -19.86 4.10 -5.54
C LEU A 170 -21.20 4.27 -6.26
N THR A 171 -22.10 5.04 -5.66
CA THR A 171 -23.29 5.50 -6.38
C THR A 171 -22.89 6.34 -7.61
N PRO A 172 -23.71 6.38 -8.68
CA PRO A 172 -23.42 7.22 -9.85
C PRO A 172 -23.21 8.70 -9.52
N ARG A 173 -23.87 9.18 -8.46
CA ARG A 173 -23.70 10.53 -7.93
C ARG A 173 -22.33 10.71 -7.29
N ALA A 174 -21.97 9.88 -6.31
CA ALA A 174 -20.68 9.97 -5.62
C ALA A 174 -19.50 9.81 -6.60
N ARG A 175 -19.62 8.91 -7.57
CA ARG A 175 -18.63 8.73 -8.64
C ARG A 175 -18.43 10.00 -9.47
N ARG A 176 -19.50 10.71 -9.80
CA ARG A 176 -19.43 11.98 -10.53
C ARG A 176 -18.80 13.08 -9.69
N GLU A 177 -19.20 13.22 -8.43
CA GLU A 177 -18.65 14.21 -7.50
C GLU A 177 -17.12 14.03 -7.33
N ILE A 178 -16.65 12.78 -7.21
CA ILE A 178 -15.22 12.47 -7.18
C ILE A 178 -14.54 12.80 -8.52
N ASP A 179 -15.13 12.41 -9.65
CA ASP A 179 -14.52 12.65 -10.96
C ASP A 179 -14.41 14.15 -11.29
N ASP A 180 -15.41 14.95 -10.89
CA ASP A 180 -15.39 16.41 -11.01
C ASP A 180 -14.29 17.03 -10.14
N TYR A 181 -14.16 16.56 -8.88
CA TYR A 181 -13.05 16.96 -8.00
C TYR A 181 -11.69 16.60 -8.61
N VAL A 182 -11.54 15.37 -9.11
CA VAL A 182 -10.27 14.91 -9.72
C VAL A 182 -9.94 15.71 -10.97
N THR A 183 -10.95 16.04 -11.77
CA THR A 183 -10.79 16.87 -12.97
C THR A 183 -10.28 18.25 -12.61
N ARG A 184 -10.90 18.90 -11.62
CA ARG A 184 -10.51 20.23 -11.15
C ARG A 184 -9.11 20.24 -10.52
N MET A 185 -8.82 19.29 -9.64
CA MET A 185 -7.59 19.29 -8.84
C MET A 185 -6.36 18.73 -9.55
N PHE A 186 -6.53 17.70 -10.39
CA PHE A 186 -5.40 16.99 -10.99
C PHE A 186 -5.37 17.16 -12.52
N ARG A 187 -6.50 16.93 -13.22
CA ARG A 187 -6.53 16.97 -14.69
C ARG A 187 -6.36 18.38 -15.28
N SER A 188 -6.49 19.42 -14.45
CA SER A 188 -6.17 20.81 -14.81
C SER A 188 -4.66 21.06 -14.97
N ARG A 189 -3.81 20.18 -14.42
CA ARG A 189 -2.34 20.33 -14.36
C ARG A 189 -1.59 19.12 -14.93
N VAL A 190 -2.26 17.96 -15.02
CA VAL A 190 -1.71 16.70 -15.52
C VAL A 190 -2.62 16.19 -16.65
N PRO A 191 -2.09 15.71 -17.78
CA PRO A 191 -2.91 15.15 -18.86
C PRO A 191 -3.89 14.07 -18.37
N SER A 192 -5.13 14.09 -18.87
CA SER A 192 -6.19 13.19 -18.38
C SER A 192 -5.85 11.70 -18.50
N ASP A 193 -5.05 11.31 -19.48
CA ASP A 193 -4.57 9.94 -19.69
C ASP A 193 -3.43 9.53 -18.74
N GLN A 194 -2.89 10.48 -17.99
CA GLN A 194 -1.88 10.32 -16.95
C GLN A 194 -2.47 10.46 -15.53
N VAL A 195 -3.80 10.58 -15.42
CA VAL A 195 -4.52 10.64 -14.14
C VAL A 195 -5.56 9.53 -14.07
N ILE A 196 -5.43 8.65 -13.09
CA ILE A 196 -6.50 7.71 -12.73
C ILE A 196 -6.86 7.87 -11.27
N TRP A 197 -8.08 7.47 -10.94
CA TRP A 197 -8.53 7.39 -9.56
C TRP A 197 -9.37 6.14 -9.36
N PHE A 198 -9.37 5.62 -8.13
CA PHE A 198 -10.20 4.50 -7.74
C PHE A 198 -10.47 4.55 -6.24
N LYS A 199 -11.57 3.94 -5.80
CA LYS A 199 -11.89 3.72 -4.39
C LYS A 199 -11.72 2.23 -4.09
N ASN A 200 -11.16 1.89 -2.92
CA ASN A 200 -11.19 0.52 -2.44
C ASN A 200 -12.58 0.23 -1.86
N TRP A 201 -13.20 -0.85 -2.32
CA TRP A 201 -14.42 -1.48 -1.82
C TRP A 201 -14.29 -1.84 -0.34
N LYS A 202 -15.42 -1.99 0.38
CA LYS A 202 -15.42 -2.24 1.84
C LYS A 202 -14.58 -3.47 2.22
N SER A 203 -14.58 -4.50 1.38
CA SER A 203 -13.79 -5.73 1.59
C SER A 203 -12.28 -5.57 1.43
N LEU A 204 -11.81 -4.50 0.77
CA LEU A 204 -10.38 -4.23 0.50
C LEU A 204 -9.80 -3.07 1.33
N LYS A 205 -10.64 -2.29 2.01
CA LYS A 205 -10.20 -1.18 2.86
C LYS A 205 -9.43 -1.72 4.07
N SER A 206 -8.16 -1.37 4.18
CA SER A 206 -7.37 -1.64 5.39
C SER A 206 -7.70 -0.69 6.55
N VAL A 207 -8.25 0.50 6.26
CA VAL A 207 -8.75 1.47 7.23
C VAL A 207 -10.20 1.77 6.87
N MET A 208 -11.13 1.11 7.56
CA MET A 208 -12.56 1.24 7.27
C MET A 208 -13.15 2.58 7.73
N ALA A 209 -12.48 3.29 8.64
CA ALA A 209 -13.11 4.37 9.40
C ALA A 209 -12.79 5.80 8.93
N VAL A 210 -11.86 6.00 7.99
CA VAL A 210 -11.71 7.29 7.30
C VAL A 210 -11.93 7.06 5.82
N GLU A 211 -12.89 7.78 5.24
CA GLU A 211 -13.17 7.69 3.82
C GLU A 211 -12.02 8.27 3.01
N HIS A 212 -11.69 7.57 1.93
CA HIS A 212 -10.62 7.96 1.03
C HIS A 212 -10.78 7.31 -0.34
N PHE A 213 -10.21 7.95 -1.33
CA PHE A 213 -9.95 7.36 -2.64
C PHE A 213 -8.49 7.57 -3.03
N HIS A 214 -8.02 6.78 -3.97
CA HIS A 214 -6.67 6.84 -4.48
C HIS A 214 -6.63 7.61 -5.78
N VAL A 215 -5.58 8.39 -5.96
CA VAL A 215 -5.24 9.02 -7.23
C VAL A 215 -3.84 8.58 -7.60
N MET A 216 -3.64 8.15 -8.85
CA MET A 216 -2.32 7.88 -9.38
C MET A 216 -2.04 8.83 -10.54
N LEU A 217 -0.84 9.41 -10.51
CA LEU A 217 -0.37 10.37 -11.50
C LEU A 217 0.88 9.81 -12.18
N TYR A 218 0.91 9.81 -13.51
CA TYR A 218 2.11 9.39 -14.24
C TYR A 218 3.00 10.58 -14.57
N LYS A 219 4.24 10.55 -14.05
CA LYS A 219 5.27 11.59 -14.23
C LYS A 219 4.76 13.03 -13.96
N PRO A 220 4.05 13.29 -12.85
CA PRO A 220 3.59 14.64 -12.53
C PRO A 220 4.77 15.58 -12.23
N ASP A 221 4.54 16.88 -12.39
CA ASP A 221 5.48 17.91 -11.97
C ASP A 221 5.74 17.85 -10.44
N PRO A 222 7.00 17.80 -9.97
CA PRO A 222 7.30 17.78 -8.55
C PRO A 222 6.87 19.03 -7.78
N GLY A 223 6.81 20.20 -8.45
CA GLY A 223 6.31 21.44 -7.85
C GLY A 223 4.82 21.33 -7.51
N PHE A 224 4.03 20.84 -8.46
CA PHE A 224 2.61 20.53 -8.27
C PHE A 224 2.37 19.52 -7.15
N LEU A 225 3.17 18.45 -7.07
CA LEU A 225 3.05 17.49 -5.96
C LEU A 225 3.29 18.15 -4.60
N ARG A 226 4.34 18.97 -4.47
CA ARG A 226 4.63 19.67 -3.20
C ARG A 226 3.51 20.62 -2.81
N GLU A 227 2.91 21.30 -3.79
CA GLU A 227 1.78 22.21 -3.60
C GLU A 227 0.57 21.46 -3.01
N ILE A 228 0.08 20.41 -3.69
CA ILE A 228 -1.16 19.72 -3.28
C ILE A 228 -0.98 18.85 -2.03
N THR A 229 0.23 18.36 -1.76
CA THR A 229 0.53 17.54 -0.57
C THR A 229 1.07 18.35 0.60
N GLN A 230 1.26 19.67 0.43
CA GLN A 230 1.85 20.56 1.43
C GLN A 230 3.20 20.06 1.97
N GLY A 231 4.00 19.44 1.10
CA GLY A 231 5.32 18.88 1.45
C GLY A 231 5.27 17.56 2.22
N ASP A 232 4.16 16.82 2.18
CA ASP A 232 4.10 15.46 2.74
C ASP A 232 5.15 14.53 2.10
N GLU A 233 5.56 13.51 2.87
CA GLU A 233 6.40 12.42 2.41
C GLU A 233 5.81 11.11 2.90
N PRO A 234 5.80 10.03 2.08
CA PRO A 234 5.27 8.74 2.50
C PRO A 234 6.14 8.11 3.59
N LEU A 235 5.51 7.43 4.55
CA LEU A 235 6.22 6.81 5.67
C LEU A 235 7.28 5.78 5.25
N ILE A 236 7.06 5.02 4.17
CA ILE A 236 8.06 4.08 3.67
C ILE A 236 9.38 4.77 3.30
N ALA A 237 9.33 5.99 2.77
CA ALA A 237 10.53 6.77 2.46
C ALA A 237 11.25 7.26 3.72
N ARG A 238 10.51 7.53 4.80
CA ARG A 238 11.09 7.90 6.11
C ARG A 238 11.80 6.71 6.75
N LEU A 239 11.17 5.54 6.72
CA LEU A 239 11.75 4.30 7.28
C LEU A 239 13.04 3.90 6.56
N GLY A 240 13.13 4.08 5.24
CA GLY A 240 14.36 3.83 4.49
C GLY A 240 15.53 4.75 4.87
N ARG A 241 15.26 5.91 5.47
CA ARG A 241 16.27 6.86 5.98
C ARG A 241 16.62 6.64 7.46
N SER A 242 15.84 5.83 8.19
CA SER A 242 16.01 5.59 9.63
C SER A 242 16.89 4.38 9.98
N ASN A 243 17.67 3.85 9.03
CA ASN A 243 18.80 2.99 9.38
C ASN A 243 19.97 3.86 9.88
N LEU A 244 19.89 4.25 11.16
CA LEU A 244 21.00 4.68 12.02
C LEU A 244 20.88 3.98 13.37
#